data_AF-A0A023X333-F1
#
_entry.id   AF-A0A023X333-F1
#
_cell.length_a   1.000
_cell.length_b   1.000
_cell.length_c   1.000
_cell.angle_alpha   90.00
_cell.angle_beta   90.00
_cell.angle_gamma   90.00
#
_symmetry.space_group_name_H-M   'P 1'
#
loop_
_entity.id
_entity.type
_entity.pdbx_description
1 polymer ?
#
loop_
_entity_poly.entity_id
_entity_poly.type
_entity_poly.pdbx_seq_one_letter_code
_entity_poly.pdbx_strand_id
1 'polypeptide(L)'
;MESDVEQNSVERSEREAALQDSSASEEERSDRTIRVVIADDHRLFTVGLARILALQPDMEIAAEVHDGRAAVEASLKTRPDVVLMDISMPLMSGVEATRRIGEELPGTAVLILTMYEDDDHVFRAVRAGARGYVMKDSTPESLTRAIRAVHAGETIMSPRIAQRLLDSEPERKPRVPCTQRELEVLRALSRGLSNKEVARELGISEKTVRNHASSIYRKLHIFDRTQAVLYAIREGLVDLDDLRGPDDPRRRAGRRTRPASPPPARS
;
A
#
# COMPACT_ATOMS: atom_id res chain seq x y z
N MET A 1 -10.85 -8.06 -53.16
CA MET A 1 -11.84 -8.58 -52.19
C MET A 1 -11.28 -9.73 -51.34
N GLU A 2 -10.27 -10.47 -51.79
CA GLU A 2 -9.59 -11.50 -50.96
C GLU A 2 -8.56 -10.96 -49.97
N SER A 3 -8.09 -9.71 -50.09
CA SER A 3 -7.06 -9.13 -49.22
C SER A 3 -7.55 -8.74 -47.81
N ASP A 4 -8.85 -8.50 -47.64
CA ASP A 4 -9.39 -7.90 -46.41
C ASP A 4 -9.89 -8.96 -45.42
N VAL A 5 -10.09 -10.20 -45.87
CA VAL A 5 -10.53 -11.33 -45.04
C VAL A 5 -9.35 -11.93 -44.27
N GLU A 6 -8.16 -11.93 -44.85
CA GLU A 6 -6.96 -12.52 -44.26
C GLU A 6 -6.37 -11.65 -43.13
N GLN A 7 -6.41 -10.32 -43.30
CA GLN A 7 -5.98 -9.37 -42.26
C GLN A 7 -6.85 -9.43 -41.00
N ASN A 8 -8.16 -9.68 -41.16
CA ASN A 8 -9.11 -9.75 -40.05
C ASN A 8 -9.01 -11.07 -39.24
N SER A 9 -8.37 -12.10 -39.80
CA SER A 9 -8.16 -13.41 -39.16
C SER A 9 -6.93 -13.41 -38.25
N VAL A 10 -5.86 -12.70 -38.66
CA VAL A 10 -4.63 -12.56 -37.87
C VAL A 10 -4.86 -11.65 -36.64
N GLU A 11 -5.57 -10.53 -36.80
CA GLU A 11 -5.88 -9.62 -35.67
C GLU A 11 -6.79 -10.25 -34.60
N ARG A 12 -7.67 -11.20 -34.98
CA ARG A 12 -8.50 -11.96 -34.02
C ARG A 12 -7.67 -12.98 -33.24
N SER A 13 -6.75 -13.67 -33.90
CA SER A 13 -5.85 -14.63 -33.28
C SER A 13 -4.88 -13.97 -32.28
N GLU A 14 -4.36 -12.78 -32.62
CA GLU A 14 -3.48 -12.01 -31.71
C GLU A 14 -4.24 -11.43 -30.50
N ARG A 15 -5.51 -11.03 -30.69
CA ARG A 15 -6.38 -10.59 -29.57
C ARG A 15 -6.77 -11.75 -28.65
N GLU A 16 -7.05 -12.94 -29.17
CA GLU A 16 -7.34 -14.14 -28.36
C GLU A 16 -6.11 -14.61 -27.58
N ALA A 17 -4.91 -14.59 -28.18
CA ALA A 17 -3.66 -14.90 -27.50
C ALA A 17 -3.33 -13.90 -26.37
N ALA A 18 -3.56 -12.60 -26.60
CA ALA A 18 -3.36 -11.56 -25.58
C ALA A 18 -4.37 -11.62 -24.42
N LEU A 19 -5.58 -12.15 -24.67
CA LEU A 19 -6.59 -12.40 -23.64
C LEU A 19 -6.26 -13.63 -22.79
N GLN A 20 -5.71 -14.69 -23.40
CA GLN A 20 -5.27 -15.91 -22.70
C GLN A 20 -4.00 -15.70 -21.84
N ASP A 21 -3.07 -14.83 -22.28
CA ASP A 21 -1.85 -14.52 -21.53
C ASP A 21 -2.13 -13.58 -20.34
N SER A 22 -3.17 -12.72 -20.44
CA SER A 22 -3.60 -11.87 -19.32
C SER A 22 -4.36 -12.65 -18.25
N SER A 23 -5.11 -13.71 -18.60
CA SER A 23 -5.79 -14.56 -17.61
C SER A 23 -4.83 -15.48 -16.85
N ALA A 24 -3.79 -16.00 -17.50
CA ALA A 24 -2.78 -16.85 -16.85
C ALA A 24 -1.97 -16.08 -15.78
N SER A 25 -1.65 -14.80 -16.05
CA SER A 25 -0.91 -13.94 -15.10
C SER A 25 -1.74 -13.45 -13.89
N GLU A 26 -3.06 -13.45 -14.00
CA GLU A 26 -4.00 -13.17 -12.90
C GLU A 26 -4.25 -14.41 -12.05
N GLU A 27 -4.32 -15.59 -12.67
CA GLU A 27 -4.37 -16.90 -11.97
C GLU A 27 -3.09 -17.20 -11.19
N GLU A 28 -1.90 -16.88 -11.71
CA GLU A 28 -0.62 -17.08 -11.01
C GLU A 28 -0.43 -16.19 -9.76
N ARG A 29 -1.09 -15.02 -9.71
CA ARG A 29 -1.13 -14.19 -8.47
C ARG A 29 -2.16 -14.67 -7.46
N SER A 30 -3.18 -15.39 -7.93
CA SER A 30 -4.22 -16.01 -7.09
C SER A 30 -3.74 -17.29 -6.41
N ASP A 31 -2.65 -17.89 -6.88
CA ASP A 31 -2.15 -19.20 -6.41
C ASP A 31 -0.91 -19.10 -5.49
N ARG A 32 -0.49 -17.88 -5.11
CA ARG A 32 0.66 -17.71 -4.23
C ARG A 32 0.19 -17.56 -2.78
N THR A 33 0.50 -18.57 -1.97
CA THR A 33 0.29 -18.59 -0.52
C THR A 33 0.87 -17.34 0.14
N ILE A 34 0.05 -16.65 0.95
CA ILE A 34 0.42 -15.44 1.67
C ILE A 34 1.37 -15.81 2.80
N ARG A 35 2.59 -15.29 2.77
CA ARG A 35 3.63 -15.61 3.75
C ARG A 35 3.56 -14.64 4.91
N VAL A 36 3.28 -15.16 6.10
CA VAL A 36 3.00 -14.36 7.30
C VAL A 36 4.08 -14.56 8.36
N VAL A 37 4.60 -13.47 8.92
CA VAL A 37 5.36 -13.49 10.18
C VAL A 37 4.44 -13.07 11.32
N ILE A 38 4.49 -13.78 12.44
CA ILE A 38 3.79 -13.42 13.68
C ILE A 38 4.80 -12.90 14.68
N ALA A 39 4.64 -11.65 15.11
CA ALA A 39 5.47 -10.99 16.12
C ALA A 39 4.60 -10.53 17.30
N ASP A 40 4.61 -11.30 18.38
CA ASP A 40 3.85 -11.02 19.60
C ASP A 40 4.55 -11.63 20.81
N ASP A 41 4.71 -10.88 21.90
CA ASP A 41 5.35 -11.36 23.13
C ASP A 41 4.43 -12.29 23.95
N HIS A 42 3.12 -12.25 23.69
CA HIS A 42 2.14 -13.16 24.29
C HIS A 42 2.13 -14.52 23.57
N ARG A 43 2.91 -15.46 24.11
CA ARG A 43 3.07 -16.82 23.56
C ARG A 43 1.74 -17.55 23.30
N LEU A 44 0.78 -17.47 24.22
CA LEU A 44 -0.53 -18.13 24.04
C LEU A 44 -1.30 -17.53 22.86
N PHE A 45 -1.21 -16.21 22.67
CA PHE A 45 -1.85 -15.54 21.53
C PHE A 45 -1.18 -15.94 20.22
N THR A 46 0.16 -15.98 20.19
CA THR A 46 0.93 -16.45 19.02
C THR A 46 0.51 -17.86 18.60
N VAL A 47 0.38 -18.80 19.55
CA VAL A 47 -0.11 -20.17 19.27
C VAL A 47 -1.54 -20.18 18.72
N GLY A 48 -2.41 -19.30 19.25
CA GLY A 48 -3.78 -19.14 18.74
C GLY A 48 -3.80 -18.62 17.29
N LEU A 49 -3.03 -17.57 17.00
CA LEU A 49 -2.87 -17.03 15.66
C LEU A 49 -2.31 -18.08 14.69
N ALA A 50 -1.27 -18.80 15.11
CA ALA A 50 -0.67 -19.85 14.29
C ALA A 50 -1.69 -20.93 13.90
N ARG A 51 -2.55 -21.34 14.85
CA ARG A 51 -3.65 -22.29 14.58
C ARG A 51 -4.69 -21.72 13.62
N ILE A 52 -5.06 -20.45 13.77
CA ILE A 52 -6.01 -19.78 12.86
C ILE A 52 -5.44 -19.76 11.44
N LEU A 53 -4.17 -19.37 11.27
CA LEU A 53 -3.51 -19.32 9.96
C LEU A 53 -3.31 -20.70 9.36
N ALA A 54 -2.99 -21.73 10.15
CA ALA A 54 -2.84 -23.09 9.67
C ALA A 54 -4.14 -23.69 9.09
N LEU A 55 -5.30 -23.14 9.43
CA LEU A 55 -6.59 -23.52 8.86
C LEU A 55 -6.88 -22.82 7.51
N GLN A 56 -6.06 -21.84 7.11
CA GLN A 56 -6.22 -21.12 5.86
C GLN A 56 -5.32 -21.75 4.78
N PRO A 57 -5.89 -22.31 3.70
CA PRO A 57 -5.10 -22.96 2.64
C PRO A 57 -4.24 -21.97 1.84
N ASP A 58 -4.59 -20.68 1.87
CA ASP A 58 -3.92 -19.59 1.16
C ASP A 58 -2.89 -18.85 2.03
N MET A 59 -2.54 -19.36 3.22
CA MET A 59 -1.58 -18.71 4.13
C MET A 59 -0.53 -19.69 4.66
N GLU A 60 0.71 -19.21 4.82
CA GLU A 60 1.79 -19.95 5.46
C GLU A 60 2.51 -19.09 6.50
N ILE A 61 2.98 -19.71 7.57
CA ILE A 61 3.74 -19.01 8.61
C ILE A 61 5.22 -19.10 8.26
N ALA A 62 5.84 -17.95 7.96
CA ALA A 62 7.25 -17.85 7.63
C ALA A 62 8.15 -17.79 8.88
N ALA A 63 7.66 -17.21 9.98
CA ALA A 63 8.32 -17.21 11.29
C ALA A 63 7.35 -16.79 12.41
N GLU A 64 7.66 -17.24 13.63
CA GLU A 64 7.06 -16.77 14.88
C GLU A 64 8.17 -16.18 15.76
N VAL A 65 7.96 -14.98 16.29
CA VAL A 65 8.91 -14.25 17.13
C VAL A 65 8.20 -13.50 18.24
N HIS A 66 8.95 -13.12 19.28
CA HIS A 66 8.38 -12.58 20.53
C HIS A 66 8.99 -11.25 20.98
N ASP A 67 9.72 -10.57 20.08
CA ASP A 67 10.25 -9.24 20.31
C ASP A 67 10.42 -8.48 18.98
N GLY A 68 10.44 -7.15 19.03
CA GLY A 68 10.49 -6.34 17.81
C GLY A 68 11.80 -6.44 17.03
N ARG A 69 12.93 -6.74 17.68
CA ARG A 69 14.21 -6.90 16.99
C ARG A 69 14.22 -8.21 16.19
N ALA A 70 13.78 -9.29 16.81
CA ALA A 70 13.59 -10.58 16.14
C ALA A 70 12.58 -10.46 14.99
N ALA A 71 11.55 -9.62 15.11
CA ALA A 71 10.61 -9.34 14.03
C ALA A 71 11.26 -8.70 12.79
N VAL A 72 12.15 -7.73 12.98
CA VAL A 72 12.94 -7.14 11.89
C VAL A 72 13.86 -8.21 11.27
N GLU A 73 14.64 -8.92 12.09
CA GLU A 73 15.60 -9.93 11.63
C GLU A 73 14.92 -11.07 10.85
N ALA A 74 13.80 -11.58 11.38
CA ALA A 74 13.00 -12.60 10.71
C ALA A 74 12.41 -12.08 9.39
N SER A 75 11.87 -10.85 9.37
CA SER A 75 11.31 -10.25 8.16
C SER A 75 12.36 -10.08 7.07
N LEU A 76 13.58 -9.63 7.42
CA LEU A 76 14.68 -9.50 6.46
C LEU A 76 15.12 -10.84 5.87
N LYS A 77 15.15 -11.88 6.72
CA LYS A 77 15.54 -13.24 6.33
C LYS A 77 14.48 -13.90 5.46
N THR A 78 13.21 -13.80 5.84
CA THR A 78 12.13 -14.55 5.20
C THR A 78 11.45 -13.77 4.09
N ARG A 79 11.52 -12.43 4.10
CA ARG A 79 10.80 -11.52 3.18
C ARG A 79 9.31 -11.90 3.09
N PRO A 80 8.56 -11.79 4.21
CA PRO A 80 7.15 -12.15 4.23
C PRO A 80 6.33 -11.14 3.46
N ASP A 81 5.13 -11.55 3.06
CA ASP A 81 4.17 -10.64 2.44
C ASP A 81 3.45 -9.81 3.51
N VAL A 82 3.16 -10.43 4.66
CA VAL A 82 2.49 -9.77 5.80
C VAL A 82 3.23 -10.05 7.11
N VAL A 83 3.35 -9.03 7.96
CA VAL A 83 3.80 -9.16 9.35
C VAL A 83 2.65 -8.78 10.27
N LEU A 84 2.21 -9.73 11.09
CA LEU A 84 1.34 -9.45 12.24
C LEU A 84 2.21 -8.95 13.38
N MET A 85 2.01 -7.71 13.83
CA MET A 85 2.94 -7.00 14.71
C MET A 85 2.23 -6.47 15.94
N ASP A 86 2.53 -7.01 17.11
CA ASP A 86 2.12 -6.38 18.38
C ASP A 86 2.87 -5.06 18.59
N ILE A 87 2.20 -4.07 19.19
CA ILE A 87 2.79 -2.76 19.51
C ILE A 87 3.75 -2.89 20.70
N SER A 88 3.32 -3.63 21.72
CA SER A 88 3.96 -3.66 23.03
C SER A 88 4.86 -4.88 23.17
N MET A 89 6.07 -4.79 22.63
CA MET A 89 7.06 -5.87 22.71
C MET A 89 8.34 -5.42 23.42
N PRO A 90 9.06 -6.34 24.09
CA PRO A 90 10.35 -6.05 24.71
C PRO A 90 11.43 -5.75 23.67
N LEU A 91 12.54 -5.15 24.12
CA LEU A 91 13.74 -4.77 23.35
C LEU A 91 13.54 -3.71 22.26
N MET A 92 12.53 -3.88 21.40
CA MET A 92 12.11 -2.95 20.36
C MET A 92 10.59 -2.98 20.26
N SER A 93 9.97 -1.80 20.29
CA SER A 93 8.52 -1.68 20.13
C SER A 93 8.08 -2.09 18.72
N GLY A 94 6.83 -2.55 18.57
CA GLY A 94 6.26 -2.86 17.27
C GLY A 94 6.22 -1.65 16.33
N VAL A 95 6.04 -0.44 16.87
CA VAL A 95 6.10 0.81 16.08
C VAL A 95 7.48 1.01 15.48
N GLU A 96 8.54 0.83 16.27
CA GLU A 96 9.91 0.96 15.77
C GLU A 96 10.26 -0.15 14.77
N ALA A 97 9.85 -1.39 15.05
CA ALA A 97 10.03 -2.52 14.14
C ALA A 97 9.32 -2.29 12.80
N THR A 98 8.08 -1.80 12.84
CA THR A 98 7.29 -1.43 11.65
C THR A 98 8.03 -0.44 10.77
N ARG A 99 8.59 0.62 11.37
CA ARG A 99 9.36 1.62 10.62
C ARG A 99 10.56 1.01 9.90
N ARG A 100 11.36 0.20 10.61
CA ARG A 100 12.54 -0.44 10.03
C ARG A 100 12.16 -1.43 8.91
N ILE A 101 11.13 -2.24 9.13
CA ILE A 101 10.61 -3.17 8.11
C ILE A 101 10.12 -2.40 6.89
N GLY A 102 9.39 -1.29 7.06
CA GLY A 102 8.91 -0.48 5.94
C GLY A 102 10.04 0.19 5.14
N GLU A 103 11.12 0.62 5.82
CA GLU A 103 12.31 1.20 5.17
C GLU A 103 13.12 0.17 4.37
N GLU A 104 13.27 -1.05 4.91
CA GLU A 104 14.11 -2.10 4.30
C GLU A 104 13.34 -3.02 3.34
N LEU A 105 12.03 -3.21 3.58
CA LEU A 105 11.14 -4.14 2.88
C LEU A 105 9.81 -3.45 2.49
N PRO A 106 9.80 -2.50 1.54
CA PRO A 106 8.60 -1.77 1.15
C PRO A 106 7.49 -2.65 0.51
N GLY A 107 7.81 -3.89 0.15
CA GLY A 107 6.86 -4.89 -0.33
C GLY A 107 6.13 -5.64 0.78
N THR A 108 6.63 -5.61 2.01
CA THR A 108 6.03 -6.29 3.17
C THR A 108 4.98 -5.39 3.82
N ALA A 109 3.75 -5.89 3.95
CA ALA A 109 2.69 -5.19 4.67
C ALA A 109 2.79 -5.49 6.17
N VAL A 110 2.71 -4.46 7.02
CA VAL A 110 2.65 -4.65 8.48
C VAL A 110 1.22 -4.40 8.96
N LEU A 111 0.62 -5.42 9.57
CA LEU A 111 -0.69 -5.35 10.21
C LEU A 111 -0.51 -5.36 11.73
N ILE A 112 -0.90 -4.26 12.36
CA ILE A 112 -0.70 -4.08 13.79
C ILE A 112 -1.77 -4.85 14.58
N LEU A 113 -1.35 -5.54 15.62
CA LEU A 113 -2.21 -6.17 16.59
C LEU A 113 -2.26 -5.27 17.83
N THR A 114 -3.46 -4.88 18.26
CA THR A 114 -3.63 -4.01 19.44
C THR A 114 -4.63 -4.57 20.44
N MET A 115 -4.35 -4.41 21.73
CA MET A 115 -5.30 -4.70 22.81
C MET A 115 -6.17 -3.49 23.17
N TYR A 116 -5.85 -2.30 22.64
CA TYR A 116 -6.46 -1.04 23.02
C TYR A 116 -6.95 -0.26 21.80
N GLU A 117 -8.09 0.40 21.95
CA GLU A 117 -8.62 1.40 21.01
C GLU A 117 -7.90 2.75 21.10
N ASP A 118 -6.78 2.84 21.84
CA ASP A 118 -6.07 4.09 22.04
C ASP A 118 -5.50 4.60 20.72
N ASP A 119 -6.16 5.65 20.21
CA ASP A 119 -5.86 6.29 18.94
C ASP A 119 -4.41 6.76 18.84
N ASP A 120 -3.72 7.05 19.94
CA ASP A 120 -2.35 7.58 19.91
C ASP A 120 -1.30 6.49 19.62
N HIS A 121 -1.53 5.26 20.07
CA HIS A 121 -0.68 4.12 19.73
C HIS A 121 -0.90 3.70 18.27
N VAL A 122 -2.17 3.61 17.86
CA VAL A 122 -2.54 3.29 16.47
C VAL A 122 -2.02 4.38 15.51
N PHE A 123 -2.18 5.65 15.86
CA PHE A 123 -1.67 6.76 15.04
C PHE A 123 -0.15 6.72 14.87
N ARG A 124 0.61 6.43 15.94
CA ARG A 124 2.07 6.26 15.85
C ARG A 124 2.46 5.08 14.97
N ALA A 125 1.73 3.97 15.05
CA ALA A 125 1.98 2.80 14.22
C ALA A 125 1.68 3.06 12.73
N VAL A 126 0.58 3.77 12.42
CA VAL A 126 0.26 4.20 11.06
C VAL A 126 1.33 5.16 10.53
N ARG A 127 1.78 6.13 11.35
CA ARG A 127 2.92 7.01 10.97
C ARG A 127 4.22 6.24 10.76
N ALA A 128 4.41 5.12 11.44
CA ALA A 128 5.57 4.25 11.25
C ALA A 128 5.45 3.33 10.02
N GLY A 129 4.29 3.28 9.37
CA GLY A 129 4.09 2.54 8.12
C GLY A 129 3.23 1.30 8.19
N ALA A 130 2.48 1.13 9.28
CA ALA A 130 1.48 0.06 9.35
C ALA A 130 0.41 0.25 8.27
N ARG A 131 0.10 -0.84 7.54
CA ARG A 131 -0.96 -0.88 6.53
C ARG A 131 -2.31 -1.27 7.08
N GLY A 132 -2.37 -1.62 8.36
CA GLY A 132 -3.64 -1.66 9.07
C GLY A 132 -3.46 -2.01 10.53
N TYR A 133 -4.58 -2.09 11.23
CA TYR A 133 -4.62 -2.58 12.59
C TYR A 133 -5.84 -3.46 12.82
N VAL A 134 -5.68 -4.46 13.68
CA VAL A 134 -6.72 -5.39 14.12
C VAL A 134 -6.63 -5.50 15.63
N MET A 135 -7.79 -5.51 16.28
CA MET A 135 -7.83 -5.71 17.73
C MET A 135 -7.57 -7.18 18.07
N LYS A 136 -6.81 -7.48 19.13
CA LYS A 136 -6.49 -8.86 19.54
C LYS A 136 -7.74 -9.66 19.96
N ASP A 137 -8.87 -9.01 20.24
CA ASP A 137 -10.17 -9.64 20.51
C ASP A 137 -11.04 -9.84 19.24
N SER A 138 -10.53 -9.46 18.07
CA SER A 138 -11.24 -9.64 16.80
C SER A 138 -11.46 -11.11 16.48
N THR A 139 -12.52 -11.40 15.73
CA THR A 139 -12.79 -12.78 15.30
C THR A 139 -11.71 -13.27 14.31
N PRO A 140 -11.46 -14.59 14.25
CA PRO A 140 -10.52 -15.18 13.29
C PRO A 140 -10.81 -14.80 11.83
N GLU A 141 -12.08 -14.69 11.46
CA GLU A 141 -12.51 -14.31 10.11
C GLU A 141 -12.17 -12.86 9.81
N SER A 142 -12.28 -11.98 10.82
CA SER A 142 -11.88 -10.57 10.68
C SER A 142 -10.38 -10.45 10.45
N LEU A 143 -9.58 -11.16 11.25
CA LEU A 143 -8.12 -11.19 11.11
C LEU A 143 -7.69 -11.70 9.72
N THR A 144 -8.23 -12.84 9.29
CA THR A 144 -7.85 -13.45 8.00
C THR A 144 -8.28 -12.58 6.80
N ARG A 145 -9.45 -11.94 6.87
CA ARG A 145 -9.83 -10.92 5.88
C ARG A 145 -8.86 -9.74 5.88
N ALA A 146 -8.46 -9.26 7.06
CA ALA A 146 -7.54 -8.16 7.17
C ALA A 146 -6.17 -8.48 6.54
N ILE A 147 -5.64 -9.69 6.78
CA ILE A 147 -4.41 -10.18 6.15
C ILE A 147 -4.51 -10.17 4.63
N ARG A 148 -5.60 -10.72 4.06
CA ARG A 148 -5.82 -10.74 2.61
C ARG A 148 -5.91 -9.34 2.02
N ALA A 149 -6.62 -8.43 2.69
CA ALA A 149 -6.76 -7.05 2.25
C ALA A 149 -5.40 -6.31 2.24
N VAL A 150 -4.61 -6.39 3.31
CA VAL A 150 -3.29 -5.74 3.33
C VAL A 150 -2.29 -6.39 2.36
N HIS A 151 -2.40 -7.71 2.13
CA HIS A 151 -1.65 -8.41 1.09
C HIS A 151 -2.00 -7.91 -0.31
N ALA A 152 -3.29 -7.66 -0.58
CA ALA A 152 -3.76 -7.04 -1.83
C ALA A 152 -3.34 -5.56 -1.99
N GLY A 153 -2.68 -4.99 -0.98
CA GLY A 153 -2.21 -3.61 -0.97
C GLY A 153 -3.25 -2.61 -0.48
N GLU A 154 -4.35 -3.07 0.12
CA GLU A 154 -5.33 -2.22 0.78
C GLU A 154 -4.81 -1.75 2.13
N THR A 155 -5.29 -0.59 2.58
CA THR A 155 -5.01 -0.07 3.92
C THR A 155 -6.26 -0.17 4.79
N ILE A 156 -6.14 -0.76 5.98
CA ILE A 156 -7.25 -0.92 6.93
C ILE A 156 -7.09 0.12 8.04
N MET A 157 -7.87 1.19 7.99
CA MET A 157 -7.84 2.23 9.02
C MET A 157 -9.22 2.78 9.33
N SER A 158 -9.44 3.24 10.56
CA SER A 158 -10.67 3.98 10.88
C SER A 158 -10.66 5.38 10.25
N PRO A 159 -11.84 5.93 9.93
CA PRO A 159 -11.96 7.31 9.45
C PRO A 159 -11.31 8.35 10.38
N ARG A 160 -11.36 8.12 11.70
CA ARG A 160 -10.76 9.02 12.70
C ARG A 160 -9.23 9.08 12.59
N ILE A 161 -8.58 7.94 12.43
CA ILE A 161 -7.12 7.88 12.24
C ILE A 161 -6.74 8.48 10.88
N ALA A 162 -7.55 8.28 9.83
CA ALA A 162 -7.34 8.90 8.52
C ALA A 162 -7.41 10.44 8.59
N GLN A 163 -8.42 10.98 9.30
CA GLN A 163 -8.54 12.42 9.55
C GLN A 163 -7.33 12.97 10.32
N ARG A 164 -6.91 12.31 11.40
CA ARG A 164 -5.71 12.72 12.15
C ARG A 164 -4.45 12.75 11.29
N LEU A 165 -4.30 11.81 10.35
CA LEU A 165 -3.17 11.79 9.43
C LEU A 165 -3.20 12.99 8.48
N LEU A 166 -4.38 13.35 7.98
CA LEU A 166 -4.61 14.54 7.16
C LEU A 166 -4.34 15.85 7.91
N ASP A 167 -4.83 15.96 9.14
CA ASP A 167 -4.75 17.17 9.98
C ASP A 167 -3.35 17.40 10.55
N SER A 168 -2.54 16.35 10.65
CA SER A 168 -1.20 16.47 11.19
C SER A 168 -0.30 17.25 10.23
N GLU A 169 0.33 18.34 10.65
CA GLU A 169 1.27 19.10 9.79
C GLU A 169 2.55 18.29 9.49
N PRO A 170 3.21 18.49 8.34
CA PRO A 170 4.60 18.10 8.19
C PRO A 170 5.44 18.99 9.09
N GLU A 171 6.24 18.42 9.97
CA GLU A 171 7.49 19.09 10.28
C GLU A 171 8.30 19.19 8.97
N ARG A 172 8.39 20.42 8.45
CA ARG A 172 9.15 20.88 7.27
C ARG A 172 8.51 20.61 5.90
N LYS A 173 8.33 21.70 5.13
CA LYS A 173 8.14 21.67 3.67
C LYS A 173 9.23 20.82 3.01
N PRO A 174 8.93 19.69 2.37
CA PRO A 174 9.87 19.06 1.47
C PRO A 174 9.70 19.70 0.11
N ARG A 175 10.77 20.27 -0.47
CA ARG A 175 10.89 20.25 -1.93
C ARG A 175 10.84 18.77 -2.28
N VAL A 176 9.75 18.31 -2.89
CA VAL A 176 9.50 16.89 -3.16
C VAL A 176 10.81 16.27 -3.68
N PRO A 177 11.50 15.40 -2.93
CA PRO A 177 12.78 14.81 -3.34
C PRO A 177 12.60 13.76 -4.47
N CYS A 178 11.54 13.90 -5.26
CA CYS A 178 11.18 13.07 -6.39
C CYS A 178 11.65 13.74 -7.68
N THR A 179 12.19 12.92 -8.56
CA THR A 179 12.41 13.26 -9.97
C THR A 179 11.08 13.55 -10.66
N GLN A 180 11.13 14.23 -11.81
CA GLN A 180 9.95 14.47 -12.63
C GLN A 180 9.18 13.18 -12.93
N ARG A 181 9.90 12.08 -13.18
CA ARG A 181 9.30 10.78 -13.47
C ARG A 181 8.61 10.16 -12.27
N GLU A 182 9.20 10.30 -11.09
CA GLU A 182 8.59 9.85 -9.84
C GLU A 182 7.35 10.69 -9.49
N LEU A 183 7.34 11.98 -9.80
CA LEU A 183 6.16 12.84 -9.64
C LEU A 183 5.00 12.42 -10.56
N GLU A 184 5.29 12.05 -11.81
CA GLU A 184 4.29 11.51 -12.75
C GLU A 184 3.66 10.22 -12.22
N VAL A 185 4.50 9.30 -11.71
CA VAL A 185 4.03 8.06 -11.08
C VAL A 185 3.19 8.37 -9.83
N LEU A 186 3.65 9.27 -8.96
CA LEU A 186 2.93 9.66 -7.75
C LEU A 186 1.54 10.24 -8.07
N ARG A 187 1.44 11.12 -9.07
CA ARG A 187 0.14 11.68 -9.52
C ARG A 187 -0.78 10.61 -10.09
N ALA A 188 -0.25 9.68 -10.88
CA ALA A 188 -1.04 8.61 -11.47
C ALA A 188 -1.57 7.65 -10.39
N LEU A 189 -0.73 7.28 -9.41
CA LEU A 189 -1.13 6.49 -8.24
C LEU A 189 -2.21 7.22 -7.42
N SER A 190 -2.06 8.52 -7.26
CA SER A 190 -3.00 9.38 -6.52
C SER A 190 -4.33 9.60 -7.22
N ARG A 191 -4.47 9.22 -8.50
CA ARG A 191 -5.77 9.16 -9.22
C ARG A 191 -6.46 7.79 -9.11
N GLY A 192 -5.89 6.87 -8.33
CA GLY A 192 -6.46 5.52 -8.15
C GLY A 192 -6.04 4.49 -9.22
N LEU A 193 -5.14 4.83 -10.15
CA LEU A 193 -4.72 3.92 -11.23
C LEU A 193 -3.85 2.76 -10.74
N SER A 194 -4.15 1.53 -11.12
CA SER A 194 -3.32 0.34 -10.85
C SER A 194 -1.92 0.47 -11.47
N ASN A 195 -0.94 -0.31 -10.99
CA ASN A 195 0.41 -0.27 -11.57
C ASN A 195 0.42 -0.61 -13.07
N LYS A 196 -0.51 -1.45 -13.54
CA LYS A 196 -0.70 -1.81 -14.96
C LYS A 196 -1.20 -0.61 -15.77
N GLU A 197 -2.13 0.17 -15.20
CA GLU A 197 -2.65 1.39 -15.83
C GLU A 197 -1.62 2.52 -15.83
N VAL A 198 -0.90 2.72 -14.72
CA VAL A 198 0.21 3.68 -14.63
C VAL A 198 1.31 3.32 -15.65
N ALA A 199 1.64 2.03 -15.78
CA ALA A 199 2.60 1.53 -16.75
C ALA A 199 2.19 1.88 -18.18
N ARG A 200 0.92 1.64 -18.51
CA ARG A 200 0.33 1.96 -19.81
C ARG A 200 0.32 3.47 -20.09
N GLU A 201 -0.13 4.27 -19.13
CA GLU A 201 -0.23 5.73 -19.27
C GLU A 201 1.15 6.38 -19.44
N LEU A 202 2.14 5.89 -18.71
CA LEU A 202 3.48 6.45 -18.72
C LEU A 202 4.40 5.80 -19.77
N GLY A 203 4.00 4.70 -20.42
CA GLY A 203 4.83 4.00 -21.41
C GLY A 203 6.06 3.30 -20.79
N ILE A 204 5.91 2.73 -19.59
CA ILE A 204 6.96 1.98 -18.88
C ILE A 204 6.44 0.61 -18.42
N SER A 205 7.33 -0.31 -18.05
CA SER A 205 6.91 -1.61 -17.52
C SER A 205 6.28 -1.50 -16.12
N GLU A 206 5.36 -2.41 -15.77
CA GLU A 206 4.80 -2.48 -14.41
C GLU A 206 5.88 -2.66 -13.34
N LYS A 207 6.95 -3.40 -13.68
CA LYS A 207 8.14 -3.55 -12.82
C LYS A 207 8.82 -2.20 -12.58
N THR A 208 8.91 -1.35 -13.61
CA THR A 208 9.45 0.01 -13.51
C THR A 208 8.56 0.91 -12.65
N VAL A 209 7.24 0.78 -12.77
CA VAL A 209 6.28 1.50 -11.89
C VAL A 209 6.48 1.11 -10.43
N ARG A 210 6.57 -0.20 -10.14
CA ARG A 210 6.87 -0.68 -8.78
C ARG A 210 8.19 -0.13 -8.25
N ASN A 211 9.24 -0.11 -9.07
CA ASN A 211 10.53 0.46 -8.68
C ASN A 211 10.44 1.96 -8.39
N HIS A 212 9.71 2.72 -9.19
CA HIS A 212 9.46 4.14 -8.93
C HIS A 212 8.63 4.34 -7.66
N ALA A 213 7.56 3.57 -7.45
CA ALA A 213 6.76 3.61 -6.23
C ALA A 213 7.63 3.34 -4.99
N SER A 214 8.46 2.29 -5.00
CA SER A 214 9.40 2.00 -3.92
C SER A 214 10.41 3.14 -3.68
N SER A 215 10.93 3.75 -4.75
CA SER A 215 11.83 4.90 -4.64
C SER A 215 11.13 6.12 -4.02
N ILE A 216 9.90 6.41 -4.46
CA ILE A 216 9.04 7.47 -3.92
C ILE A 216 8.78 7.24 -2.44
N TYR A 217 8.37 6.02 -2.07
CA TYR A 217 8.06 5.64 -0.69
C TYR A 217 9.25 5.89 0.24
N ARG A 218 10.43 5.41 -0.18
CA ARG A 218 11.68 5.65 0.54
C ARG A 218 12.04 7.14 0.62
N LYS A 219 11.92 7.90 -0.47
CA LYS A 219 12.28 9.33 -0.56
C LYS A 219 11.35 10.23 0.25
N LEU A 220 10.07 9.88 0.30
CA LEU A 220 9.04 10.63 1.00
C LEU A 220 8.83 10.11 2.43
N HIS A 221 9.54 9.05 2.83
CA HIS A 221 9.37 8.37 4.12
C HIS A 221 7.89 7.98 4.36
N ILE A 222 7.26 7.46 3.32
CA ILE A 222 5.89 6.93 3.33
C ILE A 222 5.93 5.46 2.92
N PHE A 223 4.95 4.67 3.35
CA PHE A 223 5.09 3.22 3.41
C PHE A 223 4.13 2.47 2.50
N ASP A 224 3.11 3.15 2.00
CA ASP A 224 2.14 2.56 1.10
C ASP A 224 1.53 3.59 0.13
N ARG A 225 0.71 3.05 -0.76
CA ARG A 225 -0.01 3.80 -1.78
C ARG A 225 -0.98 4.80 -1.17
N THR A 226 -1.68 4.43 -0.11
CA THR A 226 -2.66 5.28 0.57
C THR A 226 -1.98 6.52 1.15
N GLN A 227 -0.85 6.35 1.83
CA GLN A 227 -0.04 7.45 2.34
C GLN A 227 0.53 8.31 1.23
N ALA A 228 0.89 7.72 0.08
CA ALA A 228 1.29 8.47 -1.10
C ALA A 228 0.16 9.34 -1.66
N VAL A 229 -1.07 8.82 -1.68
CA VAL A 229 -2.26 9.60 -2.06
C VAL A 229 -2.51 10.73 -1.06
N LEU A 230 -2.52 10.43 0.24
CA LEU A 230 -2.74 11.44 1.28
C LEU A 230 -1.67 12.54 1.26
N TYR A 231 -0.41 12.15 1.04
CA TYR A 231 0.71 13.07 0.84
C TYR A 231 0.47 13.98 -0.38
N ALA A 232 0.07 13.40 -1.51
CA ALA A 232 -0.18 14.15 -2.74
C ALA A 232 -1.34 15.15 -2.60
N ILE A 233 -2.41 14.78 -1.89
CA ILE A 233 -3.51 15.70 -1.55
C ILE A 233 -2.99 16.85 -0.68
N ARG A 234 -2.24 16.54 0.38
CA ARG A 234 -1.75 17.56 1.32
C ARG A 234 -0.81 18.58 0.68
N GLU A 235 0.08 18.11 -0.20
CA GLU A 235 1.03 18.97 -0.91
C GLU A 235 0.39 19.66 -2.13
N GLY A 236 -0.91 19.45 -2.39
CA GLY A 236 -1.61 20.03 -3.53
C GLY A 236 -1.10 19.55 -4.89
N LEU A 237 -0.51 18.35 -4.94
CA LEU A 237 -0.02 17.72 -6.17
C LEU A 237 -1.16 17.19 -7.04
N VAL A 238 -2.34 16.97 -6.44
CA VAL A 238 -3.56 16.45 -7.04
C VAL A 238 -4.75 17.13 -6.35
N ASP A 239 -5.75 17.56 -7.11
CA ASP A 239 -6.95 18.15 -6.53
C ASP A 239 -7.92 17.04 -6.06
N LEU A 240 -8.72 17.28 -5.03
CA LEU A 240 -9.71 16.30 -4.55
C LEU A 240 -10.76 15.94 -5.62
N ASP A 241 -10.89 16.77 -6.65
CA ASP A 241 -11.74 16.51 -7.82
C ASP A 241 -11.11 15.51 -8.82
N ASP A 242 -9.81 15.26 -8.77
CA ASP A 242 -9.10 14.30 -9.64
C ASP A 242 -9.15 12.86 -9.10
N LEU A 243 -9.53 12.68 -7.83
CA LEU A 243 -9.80 11.39 -7.18
C LEU A 243 -11.20 10.83 -7.49
N ARG A 244 -12.01 11.60 -8.23
CA ARG A 244 -13.39 11.24 -8.55
C ARG A 244 -13.45 10.48 -9.86
N GLY A 245 -14.22 9.39 -9.87
CA GLY A 245 -14.38 8.53 -11.04
C GLY A 245 -14.89 9.27 -12.28
N PRO A 246 -14.66 8.74 -13.49
CA PRO A 246 -14.97 9.39 -14.76
C PRO A 246 -16.46 9.79 -14.93
N ASP A 247 -17.37 9.21 -14.14
CA ASP A 247 -18.82 9.41 -14.23
C ASP A 247 -19.41 10.47 -13.27
N ASP A 248 -18.60 11.28 -12.54
CA ASP A 248 -19.17 12.33 -11.65
C ASP A 248 -19.75 13.52 -12.45
N PRO A 249 -21.08 13.77 -12.40
CA PRO A 249 -21.75 14.84 -13.14
C PRO A 249 -21.29 16.26 -12.76
N ARG A 250 -20.60 16.45 -11.63
CA ARG A 250 -20.14 17.79 -11.18
C ARG A 250 -18.84 18.23 -11.86
N ARG A 251 -18.12 17.34 -12.53
CA ARG A 251 -16.84 17.64 -13.22
C ARG A 251 -17.01 18.61 -14.39
N ARG A 252 -18.20 18.68 -14.99
CA ARG A 252 -18.51 19.63 -16.09
C ARG A 252 -18.62 21.08 -15.62
N ALA A 253 -18.79 21.35 -14.33
CA ALA A 253 -19.03 22.69 -13.81
C ALA A 253 -17.77 23.45 -13.34
N GLY A 254 -16.60 22.80 -13.28
CA GLY A 254 -15.47 23.23 -12.43
C GLY A 254 -14.27 23.92 -13.09
N ARG A 255 -14.23 24.21 -14.40
CA ARG A 255 -13.12 24.99 -14.99
C ARG A 255 -13.25 26.49 -14.66
N ARG A 256 -13.06 26.86 -13.40
CA ARG A 256 -12.71 28.23 -13.02
C ARG A 256 -11.22 28.26 -12.72
N THR A 257 -10.47 28.86 -13.64
CA THR A 257 -9.05 29.19 -13.51
C THR A 257 -8.78 29.88 -12.17
N ARG A 258 -7.93 29.27 -11.32
CA ARG A 258 -7.39 29.95 -10.13
C ARG A 258 -6.58 31.18 -10.58
N PRO A 259 -6.71 32.35 -9.94
CA PRO A 259 -5.91 33.51 -10.28
C PRO A 259 -4.45 33.28 -9.90
N ALA A 260 -3.52 33.75 -10.75
CA ALA A 260 -2.08 33.63 -10.53
C ALA A 260 -1.65 34.33 -9.23
N SER A 261 -0.76 33.68 -8.48
CA SER A 261 -0.18 34.24 -7.24
C SER A 261 0.53 35.57 -7.51
N PRO A 262 0.41 36.57 -6.62
CA PRO A 262 1.04 37.86 -6.82
C PRO A 262 2.58 37.74 -6.66
N PRO A 263 3.36 38.57 -7.37
CA PRO A 263 4.82 38.51 -7.32
C PRO A 263 5.35 38.90 -5.93
N PRO A 264 6.51 38.37 -5.51
CA PRO A 264 7.08 38.67 -4.21
C PRO A 264 7.47 40.14 -4.10
N ALA A 265 7.13 40.75 -2.97
CA ALA A 265 7.45 42.14 -2.65
C ALA A 265 8.98 42.35 -2.67
N ARG A 266 9.42 43.35 -3.45
CA ARG A 266 10.81 43.82 -3.44
C ARG A 266 11.04 44.64 -2.16
N SER A 267 12.22 44.43 -1.57
CA SER A 267 12.79 45.24 -0.48
C SER A 267 13.12 46.65 -0.94
#